data_AF-A0A561BRY1-F1
#
_entry.id   AF-A0A561BRY1-F1
#
_cell.length_a   1.000
_cell.length_b   1.000
_cell.length_c   1.000
_cell.angle_alpha   90.00
_cell.angle_beta   90.00
_cell.angle_gamma   90.00
#
_symmetry.space_group_name_H-M   'P 1'
#
loop_
_entity.id
_entity.type
_entity.pdbx_description
1 polymer ?
#
loop_
_entity_poly.entity_id
_entity_poly.type
_entity_poly.pdbx_seq_one_letter_code
_entity_poly.pdbx_strand_id
1 'polypeptide(L)' 'MPQPTWTEITRQATTCLNQGRAGLSDARDWLASDWHPAHGPTDHDQRHEAARLISQAKALLDQAKNALEASRQ' A
#
# COMPACT_ATOMS: atom_id res chain seq x y z
N MET A 1 6.21 -31.13 -9.26
CA MET A 1 6.87 -29.84 -9.56
C MET A 1 7.87 -29.56 -8.45
N PRO A 2 9.07 -28.99 -8.73
CA PRO A 2 9.98 -28.56 -7.68
C PRO A 2 9.33 -27.45 -6.84
N GLN A 3 9.62 -27.43 -5.54
CA GLN A 3 9.20 -26.33 -4.66
C GLN A 3 10.08 -25.10 -4.93
N PRO A 4 9.52 -23.88 -4.82
CA PRO A 4 10.29 -22.65 -5.01
C PRO A 4 11.36 -22.52 -3.92
N THR A 5 12.52 -22.02 -4.32
CA THR A 5 13.61 -21.67 -3.42
C THR A 5 13.23 -20.47 -2.54
N TRP A 6 13.90 -20.32 -1.40
CA TRP A 6 13.70 -19.15 -0.53
C TRP A 6 13.95 -17.82 -1.26
N THR A 7 14.93 -17.78 -2.16
CA THR A 7 15.22 -16.61 -3.01
C THR A 7 14.05 -16.27 -3.93
N GLU A 8 13.39 -17.28 -4.52
CA GLU A 8 12.24 -17.07 -5.38
C GLU A 8 11.02 -16.59 -4.58
N ILE A 9 10.79 -17.18 -3.41
CA ILE A 9 9.71 -16.80 -2.48
C ILE A 9 9.87 -15.34 -2.07
N THR A 10 11.05 -14.96 -1.58
CA THR A 10 11.33 -13.60 -1.10
C THR A 10 11.24 -12.58 -2.24
N ARG A 11 11.79 -12.87 -3.42
CA ARG A 11 11.66 -12.01 -4.60
C ARG A 11 10.21 -11.78 -5.00
N GLN A 12 9.41 -12.85 -5.05
CA GLN A 12 7.99 -12.76 -5.40
C GLN A 12 7.23 -11.94 -4.36
N ALA A 13 7.46 -12.21 -3.07
CA ALA A 13 6.83 -11.48 -1.99
C ALA A 13 7.17 -9.98 -2.01
N THR A 14 8.45 -9.60 -2.20
CA THR A 14 8.85 -8.20 -2.36
C THR A 14 8.16 -7.54 -3.56
N THR A 15 8.01 -8.26 -4.67
CA THR A 15 7.31 -7.75 -5.86
C THR A 15 5.84 -7.45 -5.55
N CYS A 16 5.14 -8.39 -4.90
CA CYS A 16 3.74 -8.20 -4.50
C CYS A 16 3.57 -7.04 -3.51
N LEU A 17 4.49 -6.89 -2.54
CA LEU A 17 4.46 -5.80 -1.56
C LEU A 17 4.63 -4.43 -2.22
N ASN A 18 5.56 -4.32 -3.18
CA ASN A 18 5.76 -3.09 -3.96
C ASN A 18 4.54 -2.75 -4.82
N GLN A 19 3.92 -3.75 -5.44
CA GLN A 19 2.69 -3.56 -6.23
C GLN A 19 1.52 -3.09 -5.35
N GLY A 20 1.33 -3.71 -4.17
CA GLY A 20 0.31 -3.28 -3.21
C GLY A 20 0.53 -1.84 -2.76
N ARG A 21 1.79 -1.45 -2.52
CA ARG A 21 2.15 -0.08 -2.15
C ARG A 21 1.85 0.92 -3.27
N ALA A 22 2.15 0.55 -4.52
CA ALA A 22 1.86 1.37 -5.69
C ALA A 22 0.35 1.60 -5.84
N GLY A 23 -0.45 0.53 -5.78
CA GLY A 23 -1.91 0.64 -5.87
C GLY A 23 -2.54 1.49 -4.76
N LEU A 24 -1.99 1.46 -3.54
CA LEU A 24 -2.42 2.37 -2.47
C LEU A 24 -2.02 3.83 -2.73
N SER A 25 -0.95 4.07 -3.48
CA SER A 25 -0.58 5.42 -3.90
C SER A 25 -1.52 5.93 -4.98
N ASP A 26 -1.86 5.09 -5.95
CA ASP A 26 -2.86 5.41 -6.98
C ASP A 26 -4.23 5.71 -6.37
N ALA A 27 -4.65 4.93 -5.37
CA ALA A 27 -5.89 5.18 -4.63
C ALA A 27 -5.88 6.54 -3.89
N ARG A 28 -4.73 6.93 -3.33
CA ARG A 28 -4.58 8.25 -2.69
C ARG A 28 -4.63 9.38 -3.72
N ASP A 29 -3.99 9.20 -4.86
CA ASP A 29 -3.94 10.20 -5.92
C ASP A 29 -5.34 10.41 -6.52
N TRP A 30 -6.12 9.32 -6.68
CA TRP A 30 -7.52 9.40 -7.09
C TRP A 30 -8.40 10.17 -6.08
N LEU A 31 -8.20 9.94 -4.77
CA LEU A 31 -8.91 10.70 -3.73
C LEU A 31 -8.63 12.22 -3.81
N ALA A 32 -7.45 12.60 -4.28
CA ALA A 32 -7.03 13.99 -4.45
C ALA A 32 -7.45 14.60 -5.81
N SER A 33 -7.58 13.79 -6.88
CA SER A 33 -7.92 14.26 -8.22
C SER A 33 -9.37 14.71 -8.36
N ASP A 34 -10.29 13.97 -7.73
CA ASP A 34 -11.74 14.21 -7.86
C ASP A 34 -12.27 15.15 -6.77
N TRP A 35 -11.45 16.10 -6.32
CA TRP A 35 -11.85 17.06 -5.30
C TRP A 35 -12.51 18.28 -5.95
N HIS A 36 -13.82 18.38 -5.78
CA HIS A 36 -14.59 19.59 -5.99
C HIS A 36 -15.17 20.05 -4.64
N PRO A 37 -15.06 21.33 -4.26
CA PRO A 37 -15.55 21.85 -2.98
C PRO A 37 -17.10 21.84 -2.84
N ALA A 38 -17.82 21.30 -3.83
CA ALA A 38 -19.28 21.23 -3.85
C ALA A 38 -19.87 20.16 -2.90
N HIS A 39 -19.05 19.22 -2.44
CA HIS A 39 -19.46 18.16 -1.53
C HIS A 39 -19.20 18.61 -0.08
N GLY A 40 -20.26 18.76 0.70
CA GLY A 40 -20.21 19.37 2.05
C GLY A 40 -19.29 18.66 3.06
N PRO A 41 -19.25 19.16 4.32
CA PRO A 41 -18.29 18.72 5.35
C PRO A 41 -18.29 17.20 5.65
N THR A 42 -19.42 16.51 5.45
CA THR A 42 -19.51 15.05 5.62
C THR A 42 -18.59 14.26 4.69
N ASP A 43 -18.40 14.71 3.45
CA ASP A 43 -17.52 14.04 2.48
C ASP A 43 -16.05 14.37 2.73
N HIS A 44 -15.77 15.47 3.41
CA HIS A 44 -14.42 15.85 3.83
C HIS A 44 -13.87 14.89 4.90
N ASP A 45 -14.63 14.62 5.96
CA ASP A 45 -14.18 13.75 7.06
C ASP A 45 -14.01 12.29 6.62
N GLN A 46 -14.91 11.80 5.76
CA GLN A 46 -14.79 10.45 5.18
C GLN A 46 -13.54 10.31 4.29
N ARG A 47 -13.19 11.36 3.53
CA ARG A 47 -11.96 11.36 2.71
C ARG A 47 -10.70 11.44 3.58
N HIS A 48 -10.70 12.22 4.65
CA HIS A 48 -9.59 12.23 5.61
C HIS A 48 -9.39 10.85 6.23
N GLU A 49 -10.47 10.19 6.62
CA GLU A 49 -10.40 8.84 7.16
C GLU A 49 -9.87 7.83 6.12
N ALA A 50 -10.35 7.90 4.88
CA ALA A 50 -9.83 7.07 3.79
C ALA A 50 -8.31 7.30 3.56
N ALA A 51 -7.87 8.56 3.52
CA ALA A 51 -6.46 8.91 3.39
C ALA A 51 -5.61 8.39 4.57
N ARG A 52 -6.14 8.46 5.79
CA ARG A 52 -5.49 7.93 7.00
C ARG A 52 -5.33 6.41 6.92
N LEU A 53 -6.39 5.69 6.53
CA LEU A 53 -6.37 4.22 6.38
C LEU A 53 -5.39 3.77 5.29
N ILE A 54 -5.38 4.47 4.14
CA ILE A 54 -4.41 4.21 3.06
C ILE A 54 -2.98 4.41 3.56
N SER A 55 -2.72 5.47 4.32
CA SER A 55 -1.39 5.73 4.90
C SER A 55 -0.96 4.63 5.86
N GLN A 56 -1.88 4.11 6.68
CA GLN A 56 -1.59 2.99 7.60
C GLN A 56 -1.29 1.70 6.85
N ALA A 57 -2.07 1.37 5.83
CA ALA A 57 -1.84 0.20 4.99
C ALA A 57 -0.46 0.28 4.29
N LYS A 58 -0.09 1.46 3.78
CA LYS A 58 1.23 1.71 3.20
C LYS A 58 2.37 1.46 4.20
N ALA A 59 2.21 1.90 5.45
CA ALA A 59 3.20 1.68 6.49
C ALA A 59 3.35 0.18 6.84
N LEU A 60 2.25 -0.58 6.89
CA LEU A 60 2.29 -2.02 7.12
C LEU A 60 3.00 -2.78 5.99
N LEU A 61 2.78 -2.38 4.73
CA LEU A 61 3.49 -2.96 3.58
C LEU A 61 4.99 -2.66 3.63
N ASP A 62 5.38 -1.44 4.02
CA ASP A 62 6.78 -1.07 4.20
C ASP A 62 7.43 -1.88 5.32
N GLN A 63 6.74 -2.06 6.45
CA GLN A 63 7.21 -2.91 7.55
C GLN A 63 7.39 -4.37 7.12
N ALA A 64 6.42 -4.95 6.41
CA ALA A 64 6.51 -6.32 5.90
C ALA A 64 7.67 -6.49 4.92
N LYS A 65 7.90 -5.51 4.04
CA LYS A 65 9.03 -5.50 3.12
C LYS A 65 10.37 -5.47 3.86
N ASN A 66 10.51 -4.57 4.83
CA ASN A 66 11.74 -4.45 5.62
C ASN A 66 12.04 -5.73 6.42
N ALA A 67 11.01 -6.35 7.01
CA ALA A 67 11.16 -7.63 7.72
C ALA A 67 11.60 -8.76 6.78
N LEU A 68 11.06 -8.79 5.56
CA LEU A 68 11.44 -9.75 4.53
C LEU A 68 12.88 -9.52 4.05
N GLU A 69 13.30 -8.28 3.86
CA GLU A 69 14.69 -7.93 3.50
C GLU A 69 15.68 -8.32 4.61
N ALA A 70 15.32 -8.08 5.88
CA ALA A 70 16.12 -8.50 7.02
C ALA A 70 16.26 -10.03 7.12
N SER A 71 15.22 -10.79 6.74
CA SER A 71 15.26 -12.27 6.75
C SER A 71 16.16 -12.89 5.67
N ARG A 72 16.70 -12.08 4.76
CA ARG A 72 17.64 -12.51 3.71
C ARG A 72 19.11 -12.29 4.06
N GLN A 73 19.40 -11.53 5.12
CA GLN A 73 20.75 -11.28 5.63
C GLN A 73 21.20 -12.42 6.54
#